data_AF-A0A7C1CF87-F1
#
_entry.id   AF-A0A7C1CF87-F1
#
_cell.length_a   1.000
_cell.length_b   1.000
_cell.length_c   1.000
_cell.angle_alpha   90.00
_cell.angle_beta   90.00
_cell.angle_gamma   90.00
#
_symmetry.space_group_name_H-M   'P 1'
#
loop_
_entity.id
_entity.type
_entity.pdbx_description
1 polymer ?
#
loop_
_entity_poly.entity_id
_entity_poly.type
_entity_poly.pdbx_seq_one_letter_code
_entity_poly.pdbx_strand_id
1 'polypeptide(L)'
;MQFEFSTAGSIVFGQGTIRTLPDRVSGWGRRSLVITGSTSDRAAMLIDGLHNTGISTAVFQVGVEPTTEIITEGVTLARIE
;
A
#
# COMPACT_ATOMS: atom_id res chain seq x y z
N MET A 1 2.93 -1.69 37.62
CA MET A 1 2.10 -1.43 36.42
C MET A 1 2.74 -2.15 35.26
N GLN A 2 1.97 -2.84 34.41
CA GLN A 2 2.45 -3.52 33.21
C GLN A 2 1.96 -2.75 31.98
N PHE A 3 2.87 -2.34 31.11
CA PHE A 3 2.59 -1.63 29.85
C PHE A 3 3.32 -2.33 28.71
N GLU A 4 2.64 -2.51 27.58
CA GLU A 4 3.21 -3.08 26.38
C GLU A 4 2.83 -2.22 25.17
N PHE A 5 3.78 -2.03 24.26
CA PHE A 5 3.61 -1.22 23.06
C PHE A 5 4.28 -1.92 21.88
N SER A 6 3.49 -2.24 20.87
CA SER A 6 3.96 -2.83 19.61
C SER A 6 3.90 -1.78 18.51
N THR A 7 5.04 -1.53 17.86
CA THR A 7 5.20 -0.54 16.80
C THR A 7 5.37 -1.20 15.43
N ALA A 8 5.53 -0.37 14.40
CA ALA A 8 5.94 -0.84 13.08
C ALA A 8 7.34 -1.49 13.13
N GLY A 9 7.50 -2.62 12.43
CA GLY A 9 8.78 -3.32 12.33
C GLY A 9 9.87 -2.57 11.55
N SER A 10 9.51 -1.53 10.78
CA SER A 10 10.46 -0.66 10.08
C SER A 10 9.85 0.72 9.81
N ILE A 11 10.64 1.77 10.00
CA ILE A 11 10.26 3.17 9.71
C ILE A 11 11.36 3.79 8.85
N VAL A 12 11.00 4.32 7.68
CA VAL A 12 11.93 5.01 6.77
C VAL A 12 11.45 6.44 6.60
N PHE A 13 12.25 7.42 7.05
CA PHE A 13 11.90 8.83 7.05
C PHE A 13 12.94 9.67 6.32
N GLY A 14 12.49 10.68 5.57
CA GLY A 14 13.34 11.60 4.80
C GLY A 14 12.68 12.04 3.50
N GLN A 15 13.18 13.14 2.93
CA GLN A 15 12.69 13.61 1.64
C GLN A 15 13.01 12.59 0.54
N GLY A 16 12.00 12.21 -0.25
CA GLY A 16 12.16 11.32 -1.41
C GLY A 16 12.33 9.83 -1.09
N THR A 17 12.27 9.41 0.18
CA THR A 17 12.47 8.01 0.58
C THR A 17 11.44 7.04 0.02
N ILE A 18 10.25 7.53 -0.37
CA ILE A 18 9.22 6.75 -1.06
C ILE A 18 9.76 6.03 -2.32
N ARG A 19 10.79 6.58 -2.97
CA ARG A 19 11.45 5.96 -4.13
C ARG A 19 12.15 4.64 -3.81
N THR A 20 12.47 4.40 -2.54
CA THR A 20 13.08 3.14 -2.08
C THR A 20 12.06 2.05 -1.79
N LEU A 21 10.76 2.40 -1.75
CA LEU A 21 9.70 1.45 -1.38
C LEU A 21 9.57 0.28 -2.37
N PRO A 22 9.57 0.49 -3.70
CA PRO A 22 9.46 -0.62 -4.66
C PRO A 22 10.53 -1.70 -4.49
N ASP A 23 11.79 -1.30 -4.31
CA ASP A 23 12.89 -2.24 -4.10
C ASP A 23 12.76 -2.97 -2.76
N ARG A 24 12.36 -2.26 -1.70
CA ARG A 24 12.16 -2.84 -0.36
C ARG A 24 11.08 -3.91 -0.32
N VAL A 25 10.03 -3.78 -1.13
CA VAL A 25 8.90 -4.72 -1.17
C VAL A 25 8.98 -5.71 -2.34
N SER A 26 9.99 -5.61 -3.20
CA SER A 26 10.21 -6.51 -4.34
C SER A 26 10.23 -7.99 -3.96
N GLY A 27 10.69 -8.31 -2.75
CA GLY A 27 10.73 -9.68 -2.22
C GLY A 27 9.47 -10.15 -1.52
N TRP A 28 8.44 -9.31 -1.37
CA TRP A 28 7.22 -9.65 -0.60
C TRP A 28 6.21 -10.45 -1.41
N GLY A 29 6.28 -10.35 -2.74
CA GLY A 29 5.37 -11.04 -3.64
C GLY A 29 5.40 -10.45 -5.05
N ARG A 30 4.49 -10.95 -5.90
CA ARG A 30 4.38 -10.54 -7.32
C ARG A 30 3.17 -9.64 -7.60
N ARG A 31 2.30 -9.46 -6.60
CA ARG A 31 1.04 -8.72 -6.70
C ARG A 31 0.90 -7.80 -5.50
N SER A 32 0.39 -6.60 -5.73
CA SER A 32 0.10 -5.63 -4.69
C SER A 32 -1.26 -4.98 -4.91
N LEU A 33 -1.94 -4.66 -3.81
CA LEU A 33 -3.11 -3.78 -3.80
C LEU A 33 -2.72 -2.47 -3.13
N VAL A 34 -2.68 -1.39 -3.89
CA VAL A 34 -2.37 -0.05 -3.39
C VAL A 34 -3.68 0.64 -3.02
N ILE A 35 -3.86 0.88 -1.72
CA ILE A 35 -5.02 1.59 -1.18
C ILE A 35 -4.68 3.08 -1.07
N THR A 36 -5.52 3.94 -1.67
CA THR A 36 -5.34 5.39 -1.65
C THR A 36 -6.59 6.09 -1.12
N GLY A 37 -6.51 7.42 -0.97
CA GLY A 37 -7.69 8.25 -0.76
C GLY A 37 -8.54 8.40 -2.03
N SER A 38 -9.33 9.48 -2.09
CA SER A 38 -10.23 9.80 -3.21
C SER A 38 -9.55 9.91 -4.58
N THR A 39 -8.25 10.23 -4.63
CA THR A 39 -7.46 10.19 -5.85
C THR A 39 -6.14 9.43 -5.64
N SER A 40 -5.64 8.81 -6.71
CA SER A 40 -4.39 8.04 -6.71
C SER A 40 -3.19 8.86 -7.18
N ASP A 41 -3.37 10.13 -7.59
CA ASP A 41 -2.33 10.95 -8.21
C ASP A 41 -1.06 11.06 -7.35
N ARG A 42 -1.23 11.18 -6.03
CA ARG A 42 -0.12 11.25 -5.07
C ARG A 42 0.69 9.94 -5.00
N ALA A 43 0.06 8.82 -5.35
CA ALA A 43 0.66 7.49 -5.35
C ALA A 43 1.18 7.07 -6.74
N ALA A 44 0.95 7.86 -7.80
CA ALA A 44 1.32 7.48 -9.17
C ALA A 44 2.78 7.05 -9.29
N MET A 45 3.71 7.84 -8.75
CA MET A 45 5.15 7.51 -8.75
C MET A 45 5.46 6.19 -8.03
N LEU A 46 4.73 5.85 -6.97
CA LEU A 46 4.90 4.58 -6.27
C LEU A 46 4.36 3.42 -7.13
N ILE A 47 3.17 3.59 -7.69
CA ILE A 47 2.51 2.58 -8.53
C ILE A 47 3.39 2.25 -9.74
N ASP A 48 3.91 3.28 -10.42
CA ASP A 48 4.86 3.11 -11.53
C ASP A 48 6.14 2.41 -11.07
N GLY A 49 6.66 2.77 -9.89
CA GLY A 49 7.81 2.13 -9.29
C GLY A 49 7.60 0.63 -9.04
N LEU A 50 6.43 0.24 -8.52
CA LEU A 50 6.08 -1.16 -8.27
C LEU A 50 5.93 -1.94 -9.59
N HIS A 51 5.32 -1.34 -10.61
CA HIS A 51 5.25 -1.93 -11.94
C HIS A 51 6.65 -2.18 -12.54
N ASN A 52 7.56 -1.20 -12.38
CA ASN A 52 8.93 -1.31 -12.88
C ASN A 52 9.76 -2.39 -12.18
N THR A 53 9.42 -2.75 -10.93
CA THR A 53 10.04 -3.90 -10.23
C THR A 53 9.35 -5.23 -10.55
N GLY A 54 8.38 -5.26 -11.45
CA GLY A 54 7.66 -6.46 -11.89
C GLY A 54 6.52 -6.88 -10.96
N ILE A 55 6.11 -6.02 -10.02
CA ILE A 55 4.95 -6.25 -9.16
C ILE A 55 3.70 -5.77 -9.88
N SER A 56 2.79 -6.68 -10.20
CA SER A 56 1.46 -6.32 -10.70
C SER A 56 0.70 -5.56 -9.61
N THR A 57 0.17 -4.38 -9.93
CA THR A 57 -0.43 -3.51 -8.92
C THR A 57 -1.86 -3.14 -9.29
N ALA A 58 -2.80 -3.49 -8.43
CA ALA A 58 -4.17 -3.00 -8.45
C ALA A 58 -4.31 -1.80 -7.52
N VAL A 59 -5.26 -0.89 -7.82
CA VAL A 59 -5.49 0.32 -7.03
C VAL A 59 -6.92 0.31 -6.48
N PHE A 60 -7.07 0.60 -5.19
CA PHE A 60 -8.37 0.72 -4.51
C PHE A 60 -8.48 2.08 -3.82
N GLN A 61 -9.42 2.91 -4.25
CA GLN A 61 -9.59 4.27 -3.76
C GLN A 61 -10.66 4.33 -2.66
N VAL A 62 -10.28 4.81 -1.48
CA VAL A 62 -11.18 5.01 -0.34
C VAL A 62 -11.35 6.51 -0.11
N GLY A 63 -12.38 7.08 -0.74
CA GLY A 63 -12.62 8.53 -0.73
C GLY A 63 -13.39 9.08 0.47
N VAL A 64 -13.86 8.20 1.36
CA VAL A 64 -14.74 8.52 2.49
C VAL A 64 -14.25 7.82 3.76
N GLU A 65 -14.90 8.10 4.88
CA GLU A 65 -14.69 7.33 6.11
C GLU A 65 -14.89 5.83 5.83
N PRO A 66 -13.88 4.97 6.08
CA PRO A 66 -13.98 3.55 5.75
C PRO A 66 -15.11 2.86 6.51
N THR A 67 -15.96 2.11 5.80
CA THR A 67 -16.98 1.24 6.40
C THR A 67 -16.59 -0.23 6.28
N THR A 68 -17.30 -1.12 6.97
CA THR A 68 -17.11 -2.58 6.85
C THR A 68 -17.40 -3.10 5.45
N GLU A 69 -18.30 -2.46 4.72
CA GLU A 69 -18.61 -2.78 3.33
C GLU A 69 -17.42 -2.45 2.43
N ILE A 70 -16.82 -1.27 2.57
CA ILE A 70 -15.63 -0.86 1.82
C ILE A 70 -14.45 -1.83 2.08
N ILE A 71 -14.27 -2.27 3.32
CA ILE A 71 -13.25 -3.28 3.66
C ILE A 71 -13.53 -4.58 2.91
N THR A 72 -14.78 -5.03 2.88
CA THR A 72 -15.18 -6.27 2.21
C THR A 72 -14.95 -6.20 0.70
N GLU A 73 -15.24 -5.05 0.08
CA GLU A 73 -14.95 -4.78 -1.33
C GLU A 73 -13.44 -4.84 -1.61
N GLY A 74 -12.63 -4.15 -0.79
CA GLY A 74 -11.18 -4.15 -0.92
C GLY A 74 -10.56 -5.54 -0.74
N VAL A 75 -11.05 -6.33 0.22
CA VAL A 75 -10.63 -7.73 0.41
C VAL A 75 -11.00 -8.61 -0.78
N THR A 76 -12.18 -8.39 -1.36
CA THR A 76 -12.61 -9.13 -2.55
C THR A 76 -11.69 -8.81 -3.73
N LEU A 77 -11.41 -7.53 -3.96
CA LEU A 77 -10.46 -7.09 -4.99
C LEU A 77 -9.06 -7.69 -4.78
N ALA A 78 -8.54 -7.67 -3.55
CA ALA A 78 -7.24 -8.24 -3.21
C ALA A 78 -7.11 -9.75 -3.48
N ARG A 79 -8.23 -10.48 -3.56
CA ARG A 79 -8.23 -11.93 -3.83
C ARG A 79 -8.23 -12.25 -5.32
N ILE A 80 -8.86 -11.39 -6.12
CA ILE A 80 -9.04 -11.62 -7.57
C ILE A 80 -7.87 -11.08 -8.38
N GLU A 81 -7.30 -9.95 -7.97
CA GLU A 81 -6.10 -9.34 -8.58
C GLU A 81 -4.84 -10.12 -8.23
#